data_AF-A0A4Q0XTR4-F1
#
_entry.id   AF-A0A4Q0XTR4-F1
#
_cell.length_a   1.000
_cell.length_b   1.000
_cell.length_c   1.000
_cell.angle_alpha   90.00
_cell.angle_beta   90.00
_cell.angle_gamma   90.00
#
_symmetry.space_group_name_H-M   'P 1'
#
loop_
_entity.id
_entity.type
_entity.pdbx_description
1 polymer ?
#
loop_
_entity_poly.entity_id
_entity_poly.type
_entity_poly.pdbx_seq_one_letter_code
_entity_poly.pdbx_strand_id
1 'polypeptide(L)'
;MKILKEEFSRHNIVNNLAKYETYYQISLGKMISDTQLDVNAQVDIKSALASIYQMLKEIKDMPDLKRIYEMELLKQASMDAVQHFVNENMDSVKSGKIQVEPIINQINDNEFFNQGMKDVVKSNLITQMHKWNEIVTDELANSISQEILQMEANRV
;
A
#
# COMPACT_ATOMS: atom_id res chain seq x y z
N MET A 1 13.82 -15.98 -0.81
CA MET A 1 12.84 -16.82 -1.53
C MET A 1 11.70 -17.36 -0.64
N LYS A 2 11.97 -17.85 0.59
CA LYS A 2 10.90 -18.40 1.48
C LYS A 2 9.84 -17.35 1.89
N ILE A 3 10.28 -16.15 2.27
CA ILE A 3 9.41 -15.03 2.68
C ILE A 3 8.48 -14.58 1.56
N LEU A 4 9.00 -14.38 0.34
CA LEU A 4 8.16 -14.02 -0.82
C LEU A 4 7.08 -15.07 -1.08
N LYS A 5 7.40 -16.36 -1.02
CA LYS A 5 6.39 -17.42 -1.18
C LYS A 5 5.33 -17.40 -0.07
N GLU A 6 5.72 -17.07 1.15
CA GLU A 6 4.81 -16.98 2.29
C GLU A 6 3.84 -15.79 2.14
N GLU A 7 4.38 -14.59 1.86
CA GLU A 7 3.62 -13.35 1.71
C GLU A 7 2.68 -13.33 0.50
N PHE A 8 2.95 -14.19 -0.49
CA PHE A 8 2.09 -14.38 -1.65
C PHE A 8 1.25 -15.67 -1.61
N SER A 9 1.09 -16.28 -0.43
CA SER A 9 -0.01 -17.24 -0.22
C SER A 9 -1.36 -16.53 -0.34
N ARG A 10 -2.43 -17.23 -0.74
CA ARG A 10 -3.78 -16.62 -0.87
C ARG A 10 -4.19 -15.81 0.35
N HIS A 11 -4.02 -16.37 1.55
CA HIS A 11 -4.34 -15.71 2.80
C HIS A 11 -3.56 -14.39 2.98
N ASN A 12 -2.26 -14.41 2.70
CA ASN A 12 -1.43 -13.23 2.84
C ASN A 12 -1.66 -12.21 1.71
N ILE A 13 -1.98 -12.63 0.49
CA ILE A 13 -2.42 -11.73 -0.59
C ILE A 13 -3.66 -10.95 -0.14
N VAL A 14 -4.67 -11.64 0.40
CA VAL A 14 -5.90 -11.01 0.92
C VAL A 14 -5.57 -10.01 2.03
N ASN A 15 -4.76 -10.42 3.00
CA ASN A 15 -4.37 -9.56 4.13
C ASN A 15 -3.58 -8.34 3.66
N ASN A 16 -2.61 -8.54 2.77
CA ASN A 16 -1.73 -7.50 2.24
C ASN A 16 -2.53 -6.49 1.41
N LEU A 17 -3.41 -6.95 0.52
CA LEU A 17 -4.30 -6.07 -0.26
C LEU A 17 -5.28 -5.30 0.63
N ALA A 18 -5.87 -5.96 1.63
CA ALA A 18 -6.79 -5.31 2.56
C ALA A 18 -6.11 -4.19 3.36
N LYS A 19 -4.92 -4.47 3.91
CA LYS A 19 -4.11 -3.46 4.62
C LYS A 19 -3.69 -2.34 3.69
N TYR A 20 -3.10 -2.69 2.55
CA TYR A 20 -2.63 -1.73 1.55
C TYR A 20 -3.74 -0.78 1.12
N GLU A 21 -4.90 -1.31 0.70
CA GLU A 21 -6.03 -0.47 0.29
C GLU A 21 -6.52 0.43 1.41
N THR A 22 -6.60 -0.09 2.64
CA THR A 22 -7.03 0.70 3.80
C THR A 22 -6.07 1.87 4.06
N TYR A 23 -4.76 1.61 4.08
CA TYR A 23 -3.75 2.65 4.27
C TYR A 23 -3.78 3.68 3.15
N TYR A 24 -3.90 3.21 1.91
CA TYR A 24 -3.97 4.05 0.73
C TYR A 24 -5.17 5.01 0.78
N GLN A 25 -6.37 4.48 1.04
CA GLN A 25 -7.60 5.27 1.07
C GLN A 25 -7.63 6.28 2.23
N ILE A 26 -7.10 5.90 3.40
CA ILE A 26 -7.00 6.82 4.54
C ILE A 26 -5.96 7.92 4.27
N SER A 27 -4.87 7.58 3.58
CA SER A 27 -3.85 8.55 3.17
C SER A 27 -4.43 9.57 2.18
N LEU A 28 -5.17 9.10 1.17
CA LEU A 28 -5.90 9.98 0.27
C LEU A 28 -6.93 10.83 1.02
N GLY A 29 -7.73 10.22 1.90
CA GLY A 29 -8.73 10.93 2.71
C GLY A 29 -8.12 12.04 3.56
N LYS A 30 -6.94 11.81 4.15
CA LYS A 30 -6.18 12.85 4.85
C LYS A 30 -5.79 14.00 3.91
N MET A 31 -5.18 13.71 2.77
CA MET A 31 -4.76 14.76 1.83
C MET A 31 -5.95 15.54 1.24
N ILE A 32 -7.04 14.87 0.91
CA ILE A 32 -8.30 15.47 0.47
C ILE A 32 -8.82 16.42 1.57
N SER A 33 -8.87 15.96 2.82
CA SER A 33 -9.29 16.78 3.96
C SER A 33 -8.39 18.01 4.15
N ASP A 34 -7.07 17.83 4.07
CA ASP A 34 -6.10 18.90 4.32
C ASP A 34 -6.08 19.97 3.19
N THR A 35 -6.42 19.58 1.95
CA THR A 35 -6.26 20.44 0.77
C THR A 35 -7.57 20.85 0.10
N GLN A 36 -8.68 20.17 0.42
CA GLN A 36 -9.99 20.31 -0.24
C GLN A 36 -9.95 20.03 -1.76
N LEU A 37 -9.04 19.16 -2.19
CA LEU A 37 -8.92 18.70 -3.57
C LEU A 37 -9.39 17.25 -3.66
N ASP A 38 -10.22 16.95 -4.65
CA ASP A 38 -10.81 15.63 -4.82
C ASP A 38 -9.96 14.74 -5.73
N VAL A 39 -9.94 13.44 -5.44
CA VAL A 39 -9.28 12.42 -6.26
C VAL A 39 -10.03 11.09 -6.16
N ASN A 40 -9.97 10.29 -7.22
CA ASN A 40 -10.54 8.95 -7.18
C ASN A 40 -9.74 8.07 -6.19
N ALA A 41 -10.41 7.49 -5.19
CA ALA A 41 -9.77 6.63 -4.18
C ALA A 41 -9.70 5.14 -4.57
N GLN A 42 -10.01 4.80 -5.83
CA GLN A 42 -9.96 3.43 -6.32
C GLN A 42 -8.51 2.93 -6.43
N VAL A 43 -8.25 1.79 -5.81
CA VAL A 43 -6.96 1.11 -5.89
C VAL A 43 -6.92 0.19 -7.10
N ASP A 44 -5.89 0.35 -7.94
CA ASP A 44 -5.56 -0.63 -8.97
C ASP A 44 -4.80 -1.82 -8.34
N ILE A 45 -5.36 -3.03 -8.47
CA ILE A 45 -4.84 -4.25 -7.85
C ILE A 45 -3.43 -4.56 -8.35
N LYS A 46 -3.18 -4.40 -9.66
CA LYS A 46 -1.90 -4.73 -10.26
C LYS A 46 -0.80 -3.83 -9.71
N SER A 47 -1.08 -2.53 -9.64
CA SER A 47 -0.20 -1.54 -9.05
C SER A 47 0.05 -1.82 -7.57
N ALA A 48 -1.00 -2.12 -6.80
CA ALA A 48 -0.86 -2.49 -5.38
C ALA A 48 0.04 -3.72 -5.16
N LEU A 49 -0.19 -4.80 -5.91
CA LEU A 49 0.62 -6.01 -5.82
C LEU A 49 2.08 -5.76 -6.24
N ALA A 50 2.30 -4.94 -7.27
CA ALA A 50 3.64 -4.55 -7.70
C ALA A 50 4.37 -3.75 -6.62
N SER A 51 3.71 -2.78 -5.99
CA SER A 51 4.26 -2.00 -4.87
C SER A 51 4.59 -2.89 -3.67
N ILE A 52 3.68 -3.78 -3.27
CA ILE A 52 3.91 -4.74 -2.17
C ILE A 52 5.11 -5.63 -2.46
N TYR A 53 5.20 -6.16 -3.69
CA TYR A 53 6.31 -6.99 -4.12
C TYR A 53 7.65 -6.24 -4.11
N GLN A 54 7.68 -5.01 -4.63
CA GLN A 54 8.88 -4.19 -4.67
C GLN A 54 9.37 -3.83 -3.26
N MET A 55 8.47 -3.37 -2.39
CA MET A 55 8.76 -3.14 -0.97
C MET A 55 9.31 -4.40 -0.31
N LEU A 56 8.64 -5.54 -0.45
CA LEU A 56 9.11 -6.82 0.12
C LEU A 56 10.51 -7.18 -0.35
N LYS A 57 10.85 -6.90 -1.61
CA LYS A 57 12.18 -7.17 -2.14
C LYS A 57 13.28 -6.33 -1.52
N GLU A 58 12.96 -5.10 -1.13
CA GLU A 58 13.90 -4.19 -0.49
C GLU A 58 14.15 -4.59 0.97
N ILE A 59 13.15 -5.15 1.64
CA ILE A 59 13.21 -5.47 3.07
C ILE A 59 13.38 -6.96 3.39
N LYS A 60 13.31 -7.87 2.41
CA LYS A 60 13.31 -9.34 2.62
C LYS A 60 14.51 -9.89 3.38
N ASP A 61 15.65 -9.22 3.28
CA ASP A 61 16.91 -9.66 3.89
C ASP A 61 17.18 -8.94 5.22
N MET A 62 16.27 -8.08 5.68
CA MET A 62 16.37 -7.42 6.97
C MET A 62 16.07 -8.41 8.12
N PRO A 63 16.92 -8.46 9.16
CA PRO A 63 16.74 -9.39 10.29
C PRO A 63 15.42 -9.16 11.05
N ASP A 64 14.90 -7.94 10.97
CA ASP A 64 13.74 -7.47 11.71
C ASP A 64 12.45 -7.51 10.88
N LEU A 65 12.45 -8.16 9.70
CA LEU A 65 11.38 -8.07 8.71
C LEU A 65 9.98 -8.15 9.31
N LYS A 66 9.69 -9.18 10.12
CA LYS A 66 8.36 -9.39 10.72
C LYS A 66 7.91 -8.21 11.58
N ARG A 67 8.86 -7.52 12.23
CA ARG A 67 8.60 -6.36 13.09
C ARG A 67 8.34 -5.10 12.27
N ILE A 68 9.05 -4.93 11.16
CA ILE A 68 8.97 -3.71 10.34
C ILE A 68 7.94 -3.80 9.21
N TYR A 69 7.51 -5.01 8.84
CA TYR A 69 6.69 -5.25 7.65
C TYR A 69 5.43 -4.38 7.59
N GLU A 70 4.65 -4.32 8.67
CA GLU A 70 3.40 -3.55 8.69
C GLU A 70 3.65 -2.04 8.57
N MET A 71 4.74 -1.56 9.18
CA MET A 71 5.15 -0.16 9.09
C MET A 71 5.58 0.19 7.66
N GLU A 72 6.38 -0.67 7.03
CA GLU A 72 6.81 -0.46 5.64
C GLU A 72 5.62 -0.56 4.67
N LEU A 73 4.68 -1.48 4.90
CA LEU A 73 3.46 -1.57 4.08
C LEU A 73 2.61 -0.31 4.17
N LEU A 74 2.48 0.26 5.38
CA LEU A 74 1.79 1.54 5.58
C LEU A 74 2.51 2.67 4.84
N LYS A 75 3.85 2.76 4.96
CA LYS A 75 4.65 3.77 4.27
C LYS A 75 4.50 3.65 2.77
N GLN A 76 4.65 2.45 2.21
CA GLN A 76 4.55 2.21 0.79
C GLN A 76 3.17 2.63 0.24
N ALA A 77 2.09 2.17 0.88
CA ALA A 77 0.73 2.54 0.49
C ALA A 77 0.47 4.05 0.60
N SER A 78 1.06 4.71 1.61
CA SER A 78 0.96 6.16 1.79
C SER A 78 1.73 6.93 0.72
N MET A 79 2.93 6.48 0.35
CA MET A 79 3.72 7.08 -0.73
C MET A 79 3.02 6.94 -2.08
N ASP A 80 2.45 5.77 -2.36
CA ASP A 80 1.69 5.54 -3.59
C ASP A 80 0.41 6.40 -3.63
N ALA A 81 -0.24 6.62 -2.48
CA ALA A 81 -1.35 7.56 -2.37
C ALA A 81 -0.90 9.00 -2.63
N VAL A 82 0.23 9.44 -2.08
CA VAL A 82 0.80 10.78 -2.34
C VAL A 82 1.09 10.94 -3.83
N GLN A 83 1.73 9.96 -4.46
CA GLN A 83 2.06 10.01 -5.87
C GLN A 83 0.79 10.12 -6.73
N HIS A 84 -0.25 9.35 -6.43
CA HIS A 84 -1.54 9.45 -7.11
C HIS A 84 -2.15 10.84 -6.92
N PHE A 85 -2.25 11.31 -5.68
CA PHE A 85 -2.83 12.60 -5.36
C PHE A 85 -2.13 13.76 -6.07
N VAL A 86 -0.79 13.73 -6.11
CA VAL A 86 0.06 14.70 -6.81
C VAL A 86 -0.19 14.67 -8.31
N ASN A 87 -0.31 13.49 -8.91
CA ASN A 87 -0.52 13.34 -10.35
C ASN A 87 -1.88 13.93 -10.78
N GLU A 88 -2.93 13.69 -10.01
CA GLU A 88 -4.26 14.22 -10.27
C GLU A 88 -4.37 15.73 -10.00
N ASN A 89 -3.47 16.29 -9.18
CA ASN A 89 -3.49 17.69 -8.76
C ASN A 89 -2.21 18.47 -9.16
N MET A 90 -1.60 18.09 -10.28
CA MET A 90 -0.28 18.60 -10.68
C MET A 90 -0.21 20.13 -10.77
N ASP A 91 -1.28 20.81 -11.16
CA ASP A 91 -1.32 22.28 -11.23
C ASP A 91 -1.30 22.93 -9.83
N SER A 92 -1.95 22.31 -8.85
CA SER A 92 -1.90 22.74 -7.44
C SER A 92 -0.50 22.52 -6.84
N VAL A 93 0.23 21.49 -7.29
CA VAL A 93 1.63 21.26 -6.90
C VAL A 93 2.54 22.32 -7.52
N LYS A 94 2.43 22.56 -8.84
CA LYS A 94 3.26 23.55 -9.56
C LYS A 94 3.08 24.98 -9.05
N SER A 95 1.87 25.31 -8.60
CA SER A 95 1.56 26.62 -7.99
C SER A 95 1.98 26.75 -6.52
N GLY A 96 2.50 25.68 -5.91
CA GLY A 96 2.90 25.66 -4.50
C GLY A 96 1.74 25.57 -3.49
N LYS A 97 0.51 25.35 -3.97
CA LYS A 97 -0.68 25.15 -3.12
C LYS A 97 -0.61 23.81 -2.36
N ILE A 98 0.03 22.80 -2.95
CA ILE A 98 0.37 21.55 -2.28
C ILE A 98 1.88 21.52 -2.04
N GLN A 99 2.28 21.38 -0.77
CA GLN A 99 3.66 21.16 -0.38
C GLN A 99 3.86 19.65 -0.18
N VAL A 100 4.51 18.98 -1.13
CA VAL A 100 4.65 17.52 -1.15
C VAL A 100 5.71 17.03 -0.15
N GLU A 101 6.82 17.74 -0.04
CA GLU A 101 7.96 17.35 0.80
C GLU A 101 7.59 17.16 2.29
N PRO A 102 6.81 18.07 2.94
CA PRO A 102 6.35 17.83 4.31
C PRO A 102 5.54 16.55 4.49
N ILE A 103 4.72 16.18 3.48
CA ILE A 103 3.90 14.96 3.53
C ILE A 103 4.80 13.72 3.49
N ILE A 104 5.76 13.71 2.56
CA ILE A 104 6.74 12.63 2.43
C ILE A 104 7.54 12.45 3.73
N ASN A 105 7.99 13.56 4.34
CA ASN A 105 8.74 13.52 5.60
C ASN A 105 7.89 12.92 6.74
N GLN A 106 6.64 13.37 6.88
CA GLN A 106 5.73 12.79 7.87
C GLN A 106 5.51 11.28 7.69
N ILE A 107 5.46 10.78 6.45
CA ILE A 107 5.33 9.34 6.19
C ILE A 107 6.59 8.60 6.62
N ASN A 108 7.76 9.10 6.22
CA ASN A 108 9.05 8.48 6.55
C ASN A 108 9.31 8.45 8.06
N ASP A 109 8.92 9.52 8.77
CA ASP A 109 9.09 9.69 10.21
C ASP A 109 8.00 8.99 11.04
N ASN A 110 7.05 8.31 10.40
CA ASN A 110 5.89 7.64 11.02
C ASN A 110 4.91 8.58 11.75
N GLU A 111 4.88 9.86 11.37
CA GLU A 111 4.03 10.90 11.97
C GLU A 111 2.75 11.17 11.16
N PHE A 112 2.67 10.65 9.93
CA PHE A 112 1.54 10.91 9.01
C PHE A 112 0.20 10.39 9.52
N PHE A 113 0.18 9.23 10.20
CA PHE A 113 -1.02 8.63 10.79
C PHE A 113 -1.15 8.97 12.27
N ASN A 114 -2.16 9.77 12.62
CA ASN A 114 -2.54 10.00 14.01
C ASN A 114 -3.36 8.82 14.59
N GLN A 115 -3.69 8.88 15.88
CA GLN A 115 -4.42 7.80 16.56
C GLN A 115 -5.82 7.57 15.96
N GLY A 116 -6.56 8.64 15.64
CA GLY A 116 -7.89 8.51 15.03
C GLY A 116 -7.85 7.79 13.68
N MET A 117 -6.85 8.10 12.84
CA MET A 117 -6.64 7.39 11.58
C MET A 117 -6.32 5.91 11.81
N LYS A 118 -5.49 5.58 12.80
CA LYS A 118 -5.18 4.19 13.18
C LYS A 118 -6.41 3.44 13.67
N ASP A 119 -7.35 4.13 14.32
CA ASP A 119 -8.60 3.51 14.75
C ASP A 119 -9.55 3.26 13.56
N VAL A 120 -9.59 4.18 12.59
CA VAL A 120 -10.31 3.99 11.31
C VAL A 120 -9.72 2.84 10.49
N VAL A 121 -8.38 2.69 10.46
CA VAL A 121 -7.74 1.52 9.85
C VAL A 121 -8.31 0.24 10.47
N LYS A 122 -8.29 0.13 11.79
CA LYS A 122 -8.73 -1.08 12.50
C LYS A 122 -10.21 -1.39 12.24
N SER A 123 -11.07 -0.37 12.23
CA SER A 123 -12.51 -0.57 11.97
C SER A 123 -12.78 -1.02 10.54
N ASN A 124 -12.01 -0.52 9.58
CA ASN A 124 -12.24 -0.79 8.15
C ASN A 124 -11.59 -2.09 7.68
N LEU A 125 -10.54 -2.55 8.37
CA LEU A 125 -9.76 -3.70 7.93
C LEU A 125 -10.60 -4.96 7.79
N ILE A 126 -11.54 -5.23 8.70
CA ILE A 126 -12.42 -6.41 8.62
C ILE A 126 -13.24 -6.37 7.33
N THR A 127 -13.86 -5.23 7.02
CA THR A 127 -14.63 -5.04 5.78
C THR A 127 -13.76 -5.23 4.55
N GLN A 128 -12.55 -4.68 4.54
CA GLN A 128 -11.63 -4.84 3.41
C GLN A 128 -11.12 -6.27 3.27
N MET A 129 -10.89 -6.98 4.37
CA MET A 129 -10.56 -8.41 4.33
C MET A 129 -11.70 -9.23 3.74
N HIS A 130 -12.96 -8.94 4.07
CA HIS A 130 -14.11 -9.61 3.46
C HIS A 130 -14.16 -9.38 1.95
N LYS A 131 -14.07 -8.11 1.51
CA LYS A 131 -14.00 -7.76 0.09
C LYS A 131 -12.90 -8.53 -0.65
N TRP A 132 -11.68 -8.50 -0.15
CA TRP A 132 -10.55 -9.15 -0.82
C TRP A 132 -10.64 -10.68 -0.78
N ASN A 133 -11.23 -11.26 0.27
CA ASN A 133 -11.44 -12.69 0.34
C ASN A 133 -12.43 -13.19 -0.72
N GLU A 134 -13.39 -12.36 -1.15
CA GLU A 134 -14.31 -12.66 -2.25
C GLU A 134 -13.65 -12.50 -3.63
N ILE A 135 -12.80 -11.48 -3.79
CA ILE A 135 -12.12 -11.19 -5.08
C ILE A 135 -10.95 -12.16 -5.34
N VAL A 136 -10.16 -12.47 -4.31
CA VAL A 136 -8.98 -13.31 -4.43
C VAL A 136 -9.38 -14.78 -4.33
N THR A 137 -9.72 -15.36 -5.48
CA THR A 137 -9.93 -16.80 -5.63
C THR A 137 -8.61 -17.57 -5.55
N ASP A 138 -8.67 -18.89 -5.34
CA ASP A 138 -7.48 -19.74 -5.38
C ASP A 138 -6.78 -19.67 -6.75
N GLU A 139 -7.53 -19.57 -7.84
CA GLU A 139 -7.00 -19.41 -9.20
C GLU A 139 -6.23 -18.09 -9.36
N LEU A 140 -6.79 -16.99 -8.85
CA LEU A 140 -6.12 -15.68 -8.89
C LEU A 140 -4.86 -15.69 -8.02
N ALA A 141 -4.95 -16.23 -6.80
CA ALA A 141 -3.80 -16.34 -5.91
C ALA A 141 -2.67 -17.18 -6.51
N ASN A 142 -3.01 -18.29 -7.18
CA ASN A 142 -2.05 -19.12 -7.89
C ASN A 142 -1.41 -18.36 -9.05
N SER A 143 -2.20 -17.65 -9.86
CA SER A 143 -1.68 -16.82 -10.96
C SER A 143 -0.70 -15.76 -10.46
N ILE A 144 -1.06 -15.02 -9.41
CA ILE A 144 -0.18 -14.02 -8.77
C ILE A 144 1.12 -14.68 -8.28
N SER A 145 1.01 -15.83 -7.60
CA SER A 145 2.17 -16.55 -7.09
C SER A 145 3.11 -16.99 -8.21
N GLN A 146 2.57 -17.48 -9.32
CA GLN A 146 3.36 -17.91 -10.48
C GLN A 146 4.08 -16.74 -11.15
N GLU A 147 3.39 -15.61 -11.34
CA GLU A 147 4.01 -14.40 -11.90
C GLU A 147 5.21 -13.94 -11.06
N ILE A 148 5.08 -13.96 -9.74
CA ILE A 148 6.15 -13.57 -8.82
C ILE A 148 7.34 -14.52 -8.89
N LEU A 149 7.08 -15.83 -8.96
CA LEU A 149 8.14 -16.82 -9.14
C LEU A 149 8.86 -16.64 -10.48
N GLN A 150 8.13 -16.30 -11.54
CA GLN A 150 8.69 -16.04 -12.85
C GLN A 150 9.55 -14.77 -12.86
N MET A 151 9.10 -13.69 -12.19
CA MET A 151 9.87 -12.46 -12.04
C MET A 151 11.20 -12.67 -11.28
N GLU A 152 11.24 -13.58 -10.32
CA GLU A 152 12.48 -13.95 -9.62
C GLU A 152 13.37 -14.87 -10.48
N ALA A 153 12.78 -15.76 -11.29
CA ALA A 153 13.53 -16.69 -12.16
C ALA A 153 14.19 -15.99 -13.35
N ASN A 154 13.54 -14.99 -13.94
CA ASN A 154 14.05 -14.22 -15.10
C ASN A 154 15.17 -13.23 -14.75
N ARG A 155 15.68 -13.26 -13.50
CA ARG A 155 16.80 -12.43 -13.04
C ARG A 155 18.09 -13.23 -12.77
N VAL A 156 18.15 -14.48 -13.26
CA VAL A 156 19.39 -15.30 -13.35
C VAL A 156 20.04 -15.08 -14.70
#